data_AF-A0A427U9N7-F1
#
_entry.id   AF-A0A427U9N7-F1
#
_cell.length_a   1.000
_cell.length_b   1.000
_cell.length_c   1.000
_cell.angle_alpha   90.00
_cell.angle_beta   90.00
_cell.angle_gamma   90.00
#
_symmetry.space_group_name_H-M   'P 1'
#
loop_
_entity.id
_entity.type
_entity.pdbx_description
1 polymer ?
#
loop_
_entity_poly.entity_id
_entity_poly.type
_entity_poly.pdbx_seq_one_letter_code
_entity_poly.pdbx_strand_id
1 'polypeptide(L)'
;MKYDDDGEPSVSSGKPVFKVLELKGLDNVVVIISRYFGGIKLGFGGLSRAYKQTAIEAIDDAGVVEQRPTKEMKIIVDYGNIQFVKHMLENCATILNEHYSDIVEIVVAVAEDKIGELEKLIN
;
A
#
# COMPACT_ATOMS: atom_id res chain seq x y z
N MET A 1 13.93 -6.93 -5.09
CA MET A 1 12.78 -7.87 -5.13
C MET A 1 13.30 -9.29 -5.35
N LYS A 2 12.67 -10.31 -4.75
CA LYS A 2 13.15 -11.71 -4.73
C LYS A 2 11.97 -12.68 -4.88
N TYR A 3 12.22 -13.84 -5.49
CA TYR A 3 11.32 -14.98 -5.52
C TYR A 3 12.10 -16.26 -5.22
N ASP A 4 11.39 -17.32 -4.83
CA ASP A 4 11.95 -18.65 -4.53
C ASP A 4 11.01 -19.70 -5.11
N ASP A 5 11.57 -20.78 -5.67
CA ASP A 5 10.78 -21.89 -6.20
C ASP A 5 10.59 -23.02 -5.17
N ASP A 6 11.29 -22.97 -4.03
CA ASP A 6 11.17 -23.89 -2.88
C ASP A 6 11.07 -25.39 -3.25
N GLY A 7 12.03 -25.85 -4.05
CA GLY A 7 12.13 -27.26 -4.47
C GLY A 7 11.25 -27.66 -5.66
N GLU A 8 10.38 -26.77 -6.15
CA GLU A 8 9.75 -26.94 -7.47
C GLU A 8 10.79 -26.84 -8.60
N PRO A 9 10.49 -27.34 -9.82
CA PRO A 9 11.32 -27.11 -10.98
C PRO A 9 11.63 -25.61 -11.15
N SER A 10 12.89 -25.29 -11.41
CA SER A 10 13.36 -23.90 -11.47
C SER A 10 12.48 -23.05 -12.38
N VAL A 11 12.08 -21.87 -11.90
CA VAL A 11 11.26 -20.87 -12.61
C VAL A 11 9.79 -21.28 -12.81
N SER A 12 9.35 -22.40 -12.23
CA SER A 12 7.98 -22.89 -12.40
C SER A 12 6.98 -22.40 -11.35
N SER A 13 7.41 -21.82 -10.22
CA SER A 13 6.52 -21.40 -9.14
C SER A 13 6.75 -19.94 -8.72
N GLY A 14 7.93 -19.60 -8.21
CA GLY A 14 8.24 -18.28 -7.67
C GLY A 14 8.20 -17.17 -8.71
N LYS A 15 8.83 -17.38 -9.87
CA LYS A 15 8.86 -16.36 -10.94
C LYS A 15 7.47 -16.06 -11.52
N PRO A 16 6.59 -17.04 -11.80
CA PRO A 16 5.20 -16.77 -12.19
C PRO A 16 4.43 -15.90 -11.20
N VAL A 17 4.54 -16.15 -9.89
CA VAL A 17 3.91 -15.34 -8.84
C VAL A 17 4.48 -13.92 -8.86
N PHE A 18 5.81 -13.80 -8.91
CA PHE A 18 6.46 -12.49 -8.97
C PHE A 18 6.01 -11.66 -10.18
N LYS A 19 5.83 -12.30 -11.35
CA LYS A 19 5.32 -11.66 -12.56
C LYS A 19 3.93 -11.04 -12.35
N VAL A 20 3.08 -11.65 -11.51
CA VAL A 20 1.74 -11.12 -11.19
C VAL A 20 1.88 -9.82 -10.38
N LEU A 21 2.76 -9.81 -9.37
CA LEU A 21 3.04 -8.61 -8.58
C LEU A 21 3.58 -7.47 -9.45
N GLU A 22 4.55 -7.76 -10.33
CA GLU A 22 5.10 -6.77 -11.28
C GLU A 22 4.00 -6.19 -12.20
N LEU A 23 3.18 -7.05 -12.81
CA LEU A 23 2.15 -6.61 -13.74
C LEU A 23 1.01 -5.83 -13.07
N LYS A 24 0.73 -6.12 -11.79
CA LYS A 24 -0.24 -5.37 -10.99
C LYS A 24 0.37 -4.14 -10.31
N GLY A 25 1.68 -3.90 -10.44
CA GLY A 25 2.37 -2.76 -9.82
C GLY A 25 2.32 -2.79 -8.29
N LEU A 26 2.38 -3.98 -7.69
CA LEU A 26 2.25 -4.14 -6.25
C LEU A 26 3.61 -4.08 -5.55
N ASP A 27 3.68 -3.23 -4.54
CA ASP A 27 4.82 -3.05 -3.63
C ASP A 27 4.39 -3.32 -2.18
N ASN A 28 5.37 -3.56 -1.29
CA ASN A 28 5.13 -3.92 0.12
C ASN A 28 4.24 -5.16 0.31
N VAL A 29 4.33 -6.15 -0.59
CA VAL A 29 3.55 -7.40 -0.55
C VAL A 29 4.48 -8.61 -0.44
N VAL A 30 4.03 -9.63 0.29
CA VAL A 30 4.59 -10.98 0.28
C VAL A 30 3.49 -11.97 -0.07
N VAL A 31 3.76 -12.87 -1.03
CA VAL A 31 2.84 -13.95 -1.41
C VAL A 31 3.51 -15.30 -1.12
N ILE A 32 2.81 -16.15 -0.37
CA ILE A 32 3.24 -17.51 -0.04
C ILE A 32 2.18 -18.47 -0.55
N ILE A 33 2.58 -19.49 -1.31
CA ILE A 33 1.69 -20.52 -1.83
C ILE A 33 2.14 -21.87 -1.30
N SER A 34 1.28 -22.52 -0.52
CA SER A 34 1.47 -23.90 -0.07
C SER A 34 0.88 -24.86 -1.09
N ARG A 35 1.70 -25.78 -1.61
CA ARG A 35 1.28 -26.79 -2.58
C ARG A 35 1.42 -28.19 -1.99
N TYR A 36 0.38 -29.00 -2.16
CA TYR A 36 0.39 -30.43 -1.84
C TYR A 36 0.35 -31.25 -3.13
N PHE A 37 1.20 -32.27 -3.27
CA PHE A 37 1.24 -33.12 -4.47
C PHE A 37 0.00 -34.02 -4.55
N GLY A 38 -0.79 -33.87 -5.60
CA GLY A 38 -2.05 -34.60 -5.79
C GLY A 38 -1.95 -35.94 -6.54
N GLY A 39 -0.76 -36.54 -6.64
CA GLY A 39 -0.57 -37.84 -7.32
C GLY A 39 -0.32 -37.76 -8.83
N ILE A 40 -0.55 -36.60 -9.47
CA ILE A 40 -0.32 -36.38 -10.91
C ILE A 40 0.65 -35.21 -11.12
N LYS A 41 1.64 -35.40 -11.99
CA LYS A 41 2.58 -34.35 -12.38
C LYS A 41 1.94 -33.40 -13.40
N LEU A 42 1.95 -32.11 -13.09
CA LEU A 42 1.41 -31.07 -13.98
C LEU A 42 2.36 -30.66 -15.12
N GLY A 43 3.64 -31.04 -15.01
CA GLY A 43 4.70 -30.51 -15.87
C GLY A 43 4.95 -29.02 -15.64
N PHE A 44 6.00 -28.48 -16.26
CA PHE A 44 6.44 -27.10 -16.06
C PHE A 44 5.32 -26.08 -16.37
N GLY A 45 4.67 -26.21 -17.52
CA GLY A 45 3.61 -25.28 -17.93
C GLY A 45 2.38 -25.32 -17.03
N GLY A 46 2.03 -26.49 -16.52
CA GLY A 46 0.92 -26.65 -15.59
C GLY A 46 1.22 -26.04 -14.22
N LEU A 47 2.43 -26.24 -13.69
CA LEU A 47 2.88 -25.60 -12.45
C LEU A 47 2.87 -24.08 -12.57
N SER A 48 3.49 -23.56 -13.62
CA SER A 48 3.58 -22.12 -13.86
C SER A 48 2.19 -21.46 -13.92
N ARG A 49 1.23 -22.12 -14.59
CA ARG A 49 -0.15 -21.64 -14.66
C ARG A 49 -0.84 -21.69 -13.30
N ALA A 50 -0.68 -22.79 -12.54
CA ALA A 50 -1.31 -22.95 -11.24
C ALA A 50 -0.84 -21.88 -10.24
N TYR A 51 0.48 -21.72 -10.06
CA TYR A 51 1.03 -20.72 -9.14
C TYR A 51 0.64 -19.28 -9.54
N LYS A 52 0.67 -18.96 -10.83
CA LYS A 52 0.23 -17.66 -11.33
C LYS A 52 -1.23 -17.40 -10.99
N GLN A 53 -2.11 -18.36 -11.26
CA GLN A 53 -3.54 -18.21 -11.06
C GLN A 53 -3.89 -18.07 -9.58
N THR A 54 -3.29 -18.90 -8.72
CA THR A 54 -3.47 -18.79 -7.26
C THR A 54 -3.04 -17.43 -6.72
N ALA A 55 -1.93 -16.87 -7.21
CA ALA A 55 -1.51 -15.53 -6.81
C ALA A 55 -2.53 -14.45 -7.23
N ILE A 56 -3.06 -14.52 -8.45
CA ILE A 56 -4.08 -13.57 -8.93
C ILE A 56 -5.32 -13.62 -8.03
N GLU A 57 -5.85 -14.82 -7.80
CA GLU A 57 -7.06 -15.03 -6.98
C GLU A 57 -6.86 -14.55 -5.54
N ALA A 58 -5.73 -14.87 -4.91
CA ALA A 58 -5.44 -14.44 -3.55
C ALA A 58 -5.29 -12.91 -3.43
N ILE A 59 -4.67 -12.26 -4.43
CA ILE A 59 -4.53 -10.80 -4.46
C ILE A 59 -5.89 -10.13 -4.66
N ASP A 60 -6.72 -10.67 -5.56
CA ASP A 60 -8.03 -10.11 -5.85
C ASP A 60 -8.98 -10.24 -4.64
N ASP A 61 -8.89 -11.34 -3.88
CA ASP A 61 -9.65 -11.55 -2.64
C ASP A 61 -9.16 -10.67 -1.48
N ALA A 62 -7.84 -10.50 -1.34
CA ALA A 62 -7.24 -9.65 -0.30
C ALA A 62 -7.52 -8.15 -0.52
N GLY A 63 -7.71 -7.74 -1.78
CA GLY A 63 -7.82 -6.33 -2.16
C GLY A 63 -6.48 -5.60 -2.15
N VAL A 64 -6.46 -4.42 -2.77
CA VAL A 64 -5.27 -3.57 -2.89
C VAL A 64 -5.61 -2.18 -2.37
N VAL A 65 -4.70 -1.63 -1.57
CA VAL A 65 -4.79 -0.26 -1.08
C VAL A 65 -3.66 0.57 -1.66
N GLU A 66 -3.95 1.83 -1.98
CA GLU A 66 -2.92 2.78 -2.36
C GLU A 66 -2.24 3.29 -1.10
N GLN A 67 -0.91 3.19 -1.04
CA GLN A 67 -0.11 3.84 -0.01
C GLN A 67 0.70 4.97 -0.64
N ARG A 68 0.64 6.14 -0.02
CA ARG A 68 1.45 7.30 -0.40
C ARG A 68 2.41 7.65 0.74
N PRO A 69 3.64 8.07 0.43
CA PRO A 69 4.53 8.60 1.44
C PRO A 69 3.88 9.86 2.04
N THR A 70 3.88 9.93 3.37
CA THR A 70 3.32 11.05 4.11
C THR A 70 4.36 11.59 5.07
N LYS A 71 4.26 12.89 5.34
CA LYS A 71 5.05 13.58 6.34
C LYS A 71 4.14 14.09 7.44
N GLU A 72 4.53 13.83 8.69
CA GLU A 72 3.83 14.40 9.83
C GLU A 72 4.15 15.89 9.96
N MET A 73 3.10 16.71 10.13
CA MET A 73 3.21 18.14 10.33
C MET A 73 2.32 18.58 11.49
N LYS A 74 2.76 19.59 12.22
CA LYS A 74 1.98 20.24 13.29
C LYS A 74 1.50 21.60 12.80
N ILE A 75 0.19 21.83 12.86
CA ILE A 75 -0.45 23.10 12.54
C ILE A 75 -0.96 23.71 13.84
N ILE A 76 -0.59 24.97 14.10
CA ILE A 76 -1.09 25.75 15.23
C ILE A 76 -2.11 26.74 14.68
N VAL A 77 -3.33 26.71 15.24
CA VAL A 77 -4.46 27.51 14.75
C VAL A 77 -5.29 28.04 15.91
N ASP A 78 -5.82 29.25 15.74
CA ASP A 78 -6.79 29.84 16.66
C ASP A 78 -8.18 29.21 16.51
N TYR A 79 -8.97 29.24 17.57
CA TYR A 79 -10.31 28.65 17.59
C TYR A 79 -11.24 29.12 16.46
N GLY A 80 -11.11 30.38 16.04
CA GLY A 80 -11.91 30.95 14.96
C GLY A 80 -11.65 30.33 13.58
N ASN A 81 -10.47 29.72 13.38
CA ASN A 81 -10.01 29.25 12.07
C ASN A 81 -9.97 27.72 11.95
N ILE A 82 -10.31 26.98 13.01
CA ILE A 82 -10.25 25.50 13.03
C ILE A 82 -11.01 24.90 11.86
N GLN A 83 -12.27 25.29 11.65
CA GLN A 83 -13.11 24.67 10.61
C GLN A 83 -12.61 24.97 9.20
N PHE A 84 -12.05 26.16 8.99
CA PHE A 84 -11.41 26.52 7.72
C PHE A 84 -10.20 25.62 7.46
N VAL A 85 -9.31 25.48 8.44
CA VAL A 85 -8.12 24.61 8.33
C VAL A 85 -8.52 23.15 8.13
N LYS A 86 -9.49 22.63 8.89
CA LYS A 86 -9.97 21.25 8.73
C LYS A 86 -10.49 20.98 7.32
N HIS A 87 -11.31 21.89 6.79
CA HIS A 87 -11.84 21.75 5.43
C HIS A 87 -10.73 21.74 4.37
N MET A 88 -9.69 22.57 4.54
CA MET A 88 -8.53 22.56 3.65
C MET A 88 -7.75 21.24 3.68
N LEU A 89 -7.66 20.62 4.87
CA LEU A 89 -6.91 19.38 5.06
C LEU A 89 -7.61 18.17 4.42
N GLU A 90 -8.94 18.17 4.24
CA GLU A 90 -9.73 17.03 3.73
C GLU A 90 -9.16 16.40 2.45
N ASN A 91 -8.56 17.21 1.57
CA ASN A 91 -8.06 16.75 0.27
C ASN A 91 -6.54 16.54 0.20
N CYS A 92 -5.79 16.93 1.24
CA CYS A 92 -4.32 16.92 1.21
C CYS A 92 -3.66 16.23 2.42
N ALA A 93 -4.41 15.96 3.48
CA ALA A 93 -3.88 15.39 4.71
C ALA A 93 -4.89 14.55 5.49
N THR A 94 -4.38 13.68 6.36
CA THR A 94 -5.16 12.94 7.34
C THR A 94 -4.86 13.49 8.73
N ILE A 95 -5.89 13.84 9.51
CA ILE A 95 -5.72 14.29 10.89
C ILE A 95 -5.36 13.07 11.76
N LEU A 96 -4.21 13.14 12.44
CA LEU A 96 -3.72 12.10 13.34
C LEU A 96 -4.12 12.37 14.79
N ASN A 97 -4.03 13.64 15.21
CA ASN A 97 -4.36 14.05 16.58
C ASN A 97 -4.74 15.54 16.63
N GLU A 98 -5.52 15.92 17.64
CA GLU A 98 -5.91 17.29 17.92
C GLU A 98 -5.79 17.58 19.41
N HIS A 99 -5.15 18.69 19.75
CA HIS A 99 -4.98 19.14 21.12
C HIS A 99 -5.53 20.55 21.30
N TYR A 100 -6.50 20.70 22.19
CA TYR A 100 -7.21 21.95 22.44
C TYR A 100 -6.74 22.54 23.77
N SER A 101 -6.11 23.70 23.71
CA SER A 101 -5.60 24.45 24.86
C SER A 101 -5.95 25.95 24.71
N ASP A 102 -5.08 26.86 25.13
CA ASP A 102 -5.21 28.28 24.77
C ASP A 102 -5.07 28.49 23.25
N ILE A 103 -4.34 27.58 22.58
CA ILE A 103 -4.24 27.42 21.13
C ILE A 103 -4.67 26.00 20.73
N VAL A 104 -5.05 25.80 19.46
CA VAL A 104 -5.35 24.47 18.93
C VAL A 104 -4.17 23.96 18.11
N GLU A 105 -3.68 22.79 18.47
CA GLU A 105 -2.65 22.07 17.74
C GLU A 105 -3.29 20.89 16.98
N ILE A 106 -3.09 20.84 15.68
CA ILE A 106 -3.57 19.74 14.83
C ILE A 106 -2.34 19.04 14.23
N VAL A 107 -2.19 17.76 14.53
CA VAL A 107 -1.14 16.90 13.96
C VAL A 107 -1.74 16.16 12.77
N VAL A 108 -1.09 16.30 11.60
CA VAL A 108 -1.58 15.78 10.32
C VAL A 108 -0.51 14.97 9.60
N ALA A 109 -0.91 13.90 8.92
CA ALA A 109 -0.12 13.21 7.91
C ALA A 109 -0.46 13.82 6.54
N VAL A 110 0.46 14.59 5.98
CA VAL A 110 0.29 15.24 4.68
C VAL A 110 0.97 14.39 3.62
N ALA A 111 0.31 14.15 2.48
CA ALA A 111 0.96 13.48 1.36
C ALA A 111 2.15 14.32 0.89
N GLU A 112 3.32 13.69 0.67
CA GLU A 112 4.56 14.45 0.39
C GLU A 112 4.45 15.35 -0.85
N ASP A 113 3.71 14.92 -1.86
CA ASP A 113 3.43 15.67 -3.08
C ASP A 113 2.50 16.88 -2.88
N LYS A 114 1.81 16.94 -1.73
CA LYS A 114 0.86 17.99 -1.35
C LYS A 114 1.39 18.99 -0.32
N ILE A 115 2.59 18.77 0.23
CA ILE A 115 3.20 19.69 1.21
C ILE A 115 3.31 21.11 0.66
N GLY A 116 3.79 21.27 -0.58
CA GLY A 116 3.95 22.59 -1.19
C GLY A 116 2.64 23.32 -1.49
N GLU A 117 1.52 22.60 -1.65
CA GLU A 117 0.19 23.20 -1.74
C GLU A 117 -0.26 23.70 -0.36
N LEU A 118 -0.07 22.89 0.68
CA LEU A 118 -0.43 23.25 2.05
C LEU A 118 0.38 24.46 2.56
N GLU A 119 1.69 24.51 2.28
CA GLU A 119 2.56 25.64 2.67
C GLU A 119 2.14 26.97 2.02
N LYS A 120 1.64 26.94 0.78
CA LYS A 120 1.15 28.13 0.08
C LYS A 120 -0.19 28.63 0.61
N LEU A 121 -0.97 27.76 1.23
CA LEU A 121 -2.30 28.11 1.74
C LEU A 121 -2.25 28.63 3.19
N ILE A 122 -1.14 28.39 3.89
CA ILE A 122 -0.92 28.85 5.27
C ILE A 122 -0.12 30.18 5.31
N ASN A 123 0.59 30.54 4.23
CA ASN A 123 1.22 31.85 4.03
C ASN A 123 0.26 32.87 3.42
#